data_AF-R7IRP6-F1
#
_entry.id   AF-R7IRP6-F1
#
_cell.length_a   1.000
_cell.length_b   1.000
_cell.length_c   1.000
_cell.angle_alpha   90.00
_cell.angle_beta   90.00
_cell.angle_gamma   90.00
#
_symmetry.space_group_name_H-M   'P 1'
#
loop_
_entity.id
_entity.type
_entity.pdbx_description
1 polymer ?
#
loop_
_entity_poly.entity_id
_entity_poly.type
_entity_poly.pdbx_seq_one_letter_code
_entity_poly.pdbx_strand_id
1 'polypeptide(L)' 'MLRPTAIKVFSQEDYTLRIIFDNGEEKIFDVKPYIKGNWYGELLFKYQNIEKEMVQ' A
#
# COMPACT_ATOMS: atom_id res chain seq x y z
N MET A 1 -2.50 16.65 21.30
CA MET A 1 -3.51 15.96 20.47
C MET A 1 -3.20 14.48 20.46
N LEU A 2 -4.11 13.64 20.93
CA LEU A 2 -4.01 12.20 20.72
C LEU A 2 -4.42 11.94 19.27
N ARG A 3 -3.44 11.57 18.42
CA ARG A 3 -3.73 11.06 17.08
C ARG A 3 -3.79 9.54 17.17
N PRO A 4 -4.78 8.89 16.54
CA PRO A 4 -4.83 7.43 16.51
C PRO A 4 -3.53 6.85 15.96
N THR A 5 -3.04 5.78 16.57
CA THR A 5 -1.80 5.11 16.16
C THR A 5 -2.14 3.98 15.19
N ALA A 6 -1.47 3.92 14.04
CA ALA A 6 -1.62 2.80 13.12
C ALA A 6 -1.06 1.52 13.76
N ILE A 7 -1.89 0.49 13.90
CA ILE A 7 -1.51 -0.78 14.54
C ILE A 7 -1.46 -1.96 13.57
N LYS A 8 -2.14 -1.87 12.42
CA LYS A 8 -2.07 -2.88 11.35
C LYS A 8 -2.13 -2.19 9.99
N VAL A 9 -1.34 -2.70 9.04
CA VAL A 9 -1.31 -2.22 7.66
C VAL A 9 -1.40 -3.43 6.73
N PHE A 10 -2.31 -3.37 5.75
CA PHE A 10 -2.48 -4.38 4.72
C PHE A 10 -2.28 -3.73 3.35
N SER A 11 -1.42 -4.30 2.53
CA SER A 11 -1.33 -3.94 1.12
C SER A 11 -2.59 -4.39 0.39
N GLN A 12 -3.10 -3.54 -0.48
CA GLN A 12 -4.20 -3.85 -1.39
C GLN A 12 -3.77 -3.61 -2.84
N GLU A 13 -4.65 -3.95 -3.76
CA GLU A 13 -4.51 -3.65 -5.17
C GLU A 13 -4.50 -2.13 -5.43
N ASP A 14 -4.11 -1.75 -6.65
CA ASP A 14 -4.09 -0.36 -7.13
C ASP A 14 -3.28 0.60 -6.23
N TYR A 15 -2.23 0.10 -5.60
CA TYR A 15 -1.33 0.86 -4.72
C TYR A 15 -2.05 1.54 -3.54
N THR A 16 -3.05 0.85 -2.99
CA THR A 16 -3.75 1.31 -1.79
C THR A 16 -3.33 0.53 -0.55
N LEU A 17 -3.44 1.16 0.62
CA LEU A 17 -3.21 0.54 1.92
C LEU A 17 -4.48 0.58 2.77
N ARG A 18 -4.82 -0.55 3.38
CA ARG A 18 -5.77 -0.59 4.51
C ARG A 18 -5.01 -0.35 5.80
N ILE A 19 -5.41 0.65 6.58
CA ILE A 19 -4.77 0.96 7.87
C ILE A 19 -5.82 0.83 8.97
N ILE A 20 -5.54 0.01 9.97
CA ILE A 20 -6.35 -0.11 11.20
C ILE A 20 -5.63 0.62 12.32
N PHE A 21 -6.35 1.50 13.01
CA PHE A 21 -5.85 2.30 14.13
C PHE A 21 -6.24 1.69 15.48
N ASP A 22 -5.50 2.06 16.52
CA ASP A 22 -5.71 1.63 17.90
C ASP A 22 -7.09 1.97 18.47
N ASN A 23 -7.73 3.03 17.96
CA ASN A 23 -9.09 3.43 18.32
C ASN A 23 -10.20 2.70 17.52
N GLY A 24 -9.82 1.75 16.65
CA GLY A 24 -10.75 1.01 15.80
C GLY A 24 -11.11 1.70 14.48
N GLU A 25 -10.59 2.91 14.20
CA GLU A 25 -10.74 3.52 12.88
C GLU A 25 -10.03 2.69 11.81
N GLU A 26 -10.59 2.74 10.61
CA GLU A 26 -10.02 2.13 9.42
C GLU A 26 -9.98 3.14 8.28
N LYS A 27 -8.84 3.21 7.57
CA LYS A 27 -8.67 4.12 6.43
C LYS A 27 -8.04 3.42 5.25
N ILE A 28 -8.49 3.83 4.06
CA ILE A 28 -7.85 3.51 2.79
C ILE A 28 -6.95 4.68 2.41
N PHE A 29 -5.68 4.38 2.14
CA PHE A 29 -4.68 5.37 1.77
C PHE A 29 -4.15 5.10 0.36
N ASP A 30 -4.32 6.05 -0.54
CA ASP A 30 -3.77 5.99 -1.89
C ASP A 30 -2.28 6.38 -1.87
N VAL A 31 -1.41 5.43 -2.21
CA VAL A 31 0.03 5.62 -2.20
C VAL A 31 0.51 6.28 -3.50
N LYS A 32 -0.27 6.26 -4.60
CA LYS A 32 0.15 6.74 -5.93
C LYS A 32 0.79 8.14 -5.92
N PRO A 33 0.30 9.15 -5.18
CA PRO A 33 0.93 10.47 -5.12
C PRO A 33 2.35 10.47 -4.54
N TYR A 34 2.67 9.46 -3.73
CA TYR A 34 3.91 9.29 -2.98
C TYR A 34 4.91 8.37 -3.69
N ILE A 35 4.48 7.61 -4.69
CA ILE A 35 5.36 6.80 -5.57
C ILE A 35 6.00 7.73 -6.61
N LYS A 36 6.85 8.65 -6.16
CA LYS A 36 7.61 9.56 -7.03
C LYS A 36 9.10 9.50 -6.68
N GLY A 37 9.95 9.57 -7.71
CA GLY A 37 11.42 9.57 -7.59
C GLY A 37 12.07 8.19 -7.58
N ASN A 38 13.41 8.16 -7.68
CA ASN A 38 14.22 6.93 -7.84
C ASN A 38 14.05 5.89 -6.72
N TRP A 39 13.53 6.28 -5.56
CA TRP A 39 13.42 5.40 -4.40
C TRP A 39 12.33 4.33 -4.57
N TYR A 40 11.20 4.66 -5.19
CA TYR A 40 10.04 3.76 -5.23
C TYR A 40 9.90 2.97 -6.54
N GLY A 41 10.86 3.12 -7.47
CA GLY A 41 10.86 2.41 -8.75
C GLY A 41 10.86 0.89 -8.61
N GLU A 42 11.43 0.37 -7.52
CA GLU A 42 11.53 -1.09 -7.26
C GLU A 42 10.20 -1.72 -6.82
N LEU A 43 9.25 -0.93 -6.29
CA LEU A 43 7.93 -1.44 -5.89
C LEU A 43 7.01 -1.70 -7.10
N LEU A 44 7.26 -1.04 -8.23
CA LEU A 44 6.51 -1.25 -9.48
C LEU A 44 6.82 -2.63 -10.10
N PHE A 45 8.04 -3.13 -9.93
CA PHE A 45 8.51 -4.36 -10.58
C PHE A 45 7.92 -5.65 -10.01
N LYS A 46 7.42 -5.64 -8.78
CA LYS A 46 6.91 -6.87 -8.13
C LYS A 46 5.56 -7.32 -8.68
N TYR A 47 4.72 -6.40 -9.17
CA TYR A 47 3.38 -6.72 -9.69
C TYR A 47 3.38 -7.13 -11.18
N GLN A 48 4.32 -6.64 -11.99
CA GLN A 48 4.40 -7.01 -13.42
C GLN A 48 4.84 -8.46 -13.66
N ASN A 49 5.49 -9.10 -12.68
CA ASN A 49 5.94 -10.49 -12.82
C ASN A 49 4.89 -11.51 -12.36
N ILE A 50 3.96 -11.12 -11.47
CA ILE A 50 2.86 -12.00 -11.03
C ILE A 50 1.85 -12.22 -12.18
N GLU A 51 1.55 -11.20 -12.96
CA GLU A 51 0.64 -11.33 -14.13
C GLU A 51 1.23 -12.22 -15.24
N LYS A 52 2.56 -12.31 -15.37
CA LYS A 52 3.21 -13.19 -16.34
C LYS A 52 3.20 -14.67 -15.94
N GLU A 53 3.29 -14.98 -14.66
CA GLU A 53 3.27 -16.37 -14.16
C GLU A 53 1.87 -16.99 -14.13
N MET A 54 0.80 -16.19 -14.10
CA MET A 54 -0.58 -16.70 -14.11
C MET A 54 -1.17 -16.93 -15.51
N VAL A 55 -0.44 -16.58 -16.57
CA VAL A 55 -0.86 -16.70 -17.98
C VAL A 55 0.01 -17.70 -18.76
N GLN A 56 0.85 -18.47 -18.05
CA GLN A 56 1.70 -19.53 -18.61
C GLN A 56 1.22 -20.91 -18.16
#